data_AF-A0A182SYR1-F1
#
_entry.id   AF-A0A182SYR1-F1
#
_cell.length_a   1.000
_cell.length_b   1.000
_cell.length_c   1.000
_cell.angle_alpha   90.00
_cell.angle_beta   90.00
_cell.angle_gamma   90.00
#
_symmetry.space_group_name_H-M   'P 1'
#
loop_
_entity.id
_entity.type
_entity.pdbx_description
1 polymer ?
#
loop_
_entity_poly.entity_id
_entity_poly.type
_entity_poly.pdbx_seq_one_letter_code
_entity_poly.pdbx_strand_id
1 'polypeptide(L)'
;MEGKNAKVIENAEGARTTPSHVAFTKDGERLVGMPAKRQAVTNSANTFYATKRLIGRRFDDAEIKKDLANLSYKVIKASNGDAWVQGSDGKVYSPSQIGAFVLMKMRETAEAYLNTPVKNAVVTVPAYFNDSQRQATKDAGQIAGLNVLRVINEPTAAALAYGMDKSEDKIIAVYDLGGGTFDISILEIQKGVFEVKSTNGDTLLGGEDFDNHILNYLAQEFKKDQGIDIKKDAMAMQRLKEAAEKAKCELSSSVQTDINLPYLTMDASGPKHLNLKLTRAKLETLVGDLIKRTISPCQKAMSDAEVNKSDIGEVLLVGGMTRMPKVQSLVQEVFGRQPSRAVNPDEA
;
A
#
# COMPACT_ATOMS: atom_id res chain seq x y z
N MET A 1 15.70 16.49 -10.25
CA MET A 1 16.79 15.81 -10.98
C MET A 1 18.10 16.42 -10.54
N GLU A 2 19.15 15.63 -10.36
CA GLU A 2 20.53 16.13 -10.29
C GLU A 2 21.14 15.93 -11.68
N GLY A 3 21.25 17.04 -12.45
CA GLY A 3 21.58 16.97 -13.86
C GLY A 3 20.51 16.21 -14.66
N LYS A 4 20.90 15.11 -15.32
CA LYS A 4 20.01 14.28 -16.14
C LYS A 4 19.33 13.14 -15.38
N ASN A 5 19.72 12.88 -14.12
CA ASN A 5 19.26 11.72 -13.38
C ASN A 5 18.14 12.08 -12.39
N ALA A 6 17.10 11.26 -12.34
CA ALA A 6 16.09 11.30 -11.29
C ALA A 6 16.73 10.98 -9.93
N LYS A 7 16.26 11.65 -8.87
CA LYS A 7 16.75 11.45 -7.49
C LYS A 7 15.59 11.39 -6.53
N VAL A 8 15.53 10.31 -5.76
CA VAL A 8 14.63 10.18 -4.61
C VAL A 8 15.23 10.95 -3.44
N ILE A 9 14.38 11.71 -2.76
CA ILE A 9 14.75 12.63 -1.68
C ILE A 9 14.41 11.99 -0.33
N GLU A 10 15.33 12.09 0.62
CA GLU A 10 15.09 11.64 2.00
C GLU A 10 14.21 12.65 2.75
N ASN A 11 13.26 12.15 3.53
CA ASN A 11 12.47 12.98 4.44
C ASN A 11 13.29 13.45 5.65
N ALA A 12 12.68 14.29 6.49
CA ALA A 12 13.30 14.80 7.72
C ALA A 12 13.72 13.69 8.71
N GLU A 13 13.15 12.49 8.58
CA GLU A 13 13.47 11.32 9.39
C GLU A 13 14.59 10.44 8.77
N GLY A 14 15.20 10.87 7.66
CA GLY A 14 16.28 10.16 6.96
C GLY A 14 15.83 8.95 6.14
N ALA A 15 14.53 8.83 5.84
CA ALA A 15 13.97 7.75 5.06
C ALA A 15 13.59 8.21 3.64
N ARG A 16 13.81 7.33 2.65
CA ARG A 16 13.48 7.58 1.23
C ARG A 16 12.00 7.36 0.90
N THR A 17 11.25 6.78 1.83
CA THR A 17 9.79 6.65 1.77
C THR A 17 9.18 7.12 3.08
N THR A 18 7.92 7.57 3.03
CA THR A 18 7.18 8.05 4.20
C THR A 18 5.91 7.24 4.35
N PRO A 19 5.62 6.67 5.55
CA PRO A 19 4.35 5.98 5.77
C PRO A 19 3.16 6.90 5.50
N SER A 20 2.18 6.43 4.73
CA SER A 20 0.92 7.17 4.48
C SER A 20 -0.03 7.08 5.69
N HIS A 21 0.47 7.56 6.83
CA HIS A 21 -0.24 7.64 8.11
C HIS A 21 -0.40 9.11 8.49
N VAL A 22 -1.59 9.45 8.96
CA VAL A 22 -1.89 10.77 9.54
C VAL A 22 -2.56 10.56 10.87
N ALA A 23 -2.08 11.22 11.91
CA ALA A 23 -2.70 11.18 13.23
C ALA A 23 -2.99 12.58 13.76
N PHE A 24 -4.03 12.68 14.58
CA PHE A 24 -4.31 13.88 15.36
C PHE A 24 -4.15 13.56 16.84
N THR A 25 -3.31 14.33 17.53
CA THR A 25 -3.11 14.20 18.97
C THR A 25 -4.30 14.80 19.72
N LYS A 26 -4.37 14.52 21.03
CA LYS A 26 -5.42 15.09 21.90
C LYS A 26 -5.40 16.62 21.92
N ASP A 27 -4.23 17.22 21.75
CA ASP A 27 -4.03 18.67 21.73
C ASP A 27 -4.30 19.28 20.35
N GLY A 28 -4.70 18.47 19.37
CA GLY A 28 -5.04 18.90 18.02
C GLY A 28 -3.85 19.00 17.06
N GLU A 29 -2.65 18.56 17.47
CA GLU A 29 -1.48 18.50 16.62
C GLU A 29 -1.65 17.44 15.52
N ARG A 30 -1.29 17.77 14.29
CA ARG A 30 -1.30 16.85 13.14
C ARG A 30 0.08 16.22 12.95
N LEU A 31 0.16 14.91 13.12
CA LEU A 31 1.34 14.10 12.82
C LEU A 31 1.17 13.42 11.46
N VAL A 32 2.26 13.32 10.68
CA VAL A 32 2.28 12.65 9.37
C VAL A 32 3.53 11.77 9.27
N GLY A 33 3.43 10.59 8.67
CA GLY A 33 4.58 9.72 8.43
C GLY A 33 4.93 8.83 9.61
N MET A 34 6.23 8.66 9.85
CA MET A 34 6.74 7.80 10.92
C MET A 34 6.26 8.23 12.32
N PRO A 35 6.20 9.54 12.68
CA PRO A 35 5.61 9.96 13.95
C PRO A 35 4.17 9.49 14.14
N ALA A 36 3.33 9.60 13.09
CA ALA A 36 1.94 9.14 13.13
C ALA A 36 1.86 7.60 13.27
N LYS A 37 2.68 6.85 12.52
CA LYS A 37 2.72 5.38 12.62
C LYS A 37 3.12 4.91 14.03
N ARG A 38 4.14 5.52 14.65
CA ARG A 38 4.65 5.13 15.98
C ARG A 38 3.63 5.26 17.11
N GLN A 39 2.79 6.28 17.08
CA GLN A 39 1.79 6.51 18.13
C GLN A 39 0.45 5.79 17.87
N ALA A 40 0.32 5.05 16.76
CA ALA A 40 -0.91 4.35 16.40
C ALA A 40 -1.36 3.38 17.51
N VAL A 41 -0.42 2.74 18.20
CA VAL A 41 -0.68 1.82 19.32
C VAL A 41 -1.52 2.41 20.44
N THR A 42 -1.34 3.69 20.78
CA THR A 42 -2.06 4.37 21.86
C THR A 42 -3.16 5.30 21.37
N ASN A 43 -3.28 5.50 20.05
CA ASN A 43 -4.21 6.46 19.44
C ASN A 43 -4.81 5.95 18.12
N SER A 44 -5.14 4.65 18.07
CA SER A 44 -5.54 3.96 16.83
C SER A 44 -6.83 4.51 16.19
N ALA A 45 -7.73 5.06 17.00
CA ALA A 45 -8.99 5.67 16.54
C ALA A 45 -8.81 7.05 15.87
N ASN A 46 -7.69 7.74 16.13
CA ASN A 46 -7.36 9.04 15.51
C ASN A 46 -6.14 8.94 14.59
N THR A 47 -5.74 7.73 14.22
CA THR A 47 -4.63 7.46 13.30
C THR A 47 -5.19 6.86 12.02
N PHE A 48 -5.21 7.66 10.96
CA PHE A 48 -5.74 7.30 9.66
C PHE A 48 -4.63 6.75 8.77
N TYR A 49 -4.86 5.57 8.21
CA TYR A 49 -3.96 4.86 7.29
C TYR A 49 -4.81 4.12 6.26
N ALA A 50 -4.20 3.64 5.16
CA ALA A 50 -4.90 2.97 4.05
C ALA A 50 -6.09 3.77 3.45
N THR A 51 -6.15 5.09 3.67
CA THR A 51 -7.25 5.95 3.19
C THR A 51 -7.30 6.06 1.67
N LYS A 52 -6.22 5.70 0.96
CA LYS A 52 -6.21 5.52 -0.50
C LYS A 52 -7.22 4.46 -0.96
N ARG A 53 -7.59 3.49 -0.11
CA ARG A 53 -8.67 2.53 -0.42
C ARG A 53 -10.07 3.15 -0.35
N LEU A 54 -10.23 4.29 0.33
CA LEU A 54 -11.49 5.00 0.50
C LEU A 54 -11.64 6.20 -0.45
N ILE A 55 -10.54 6.70 -1.01
CA ILE A 55 -10.54 7.90 -1.86
C ILE A 55 -11.43 7.72 -3.08
N GLY A 56 -12.30 8.70 -3.35
CA GLY A 56 -13.23 8.68 -4.48
C GLY A 56 -14.36 7.64 -4.41
N ARG A 57 -14.57 6.98 -3.26
CA ARG A 57 -15.61 5.95 -3.08
C ARG A 57 -16.80 6.42 -2.27
N ARG A 58 -17.96 5.80 -2.54
CA ARG A 58 -19.19 5.97 -1.78
C ARG A 58 -19.16 5.12 -0.51
N PHE A 59 -19.81 5.61 0.55
CA PHE A 59 -19.91 4.85 1.81
C PHE A 59 -20.62 3.51 1.63
N ASP A 60 -21.63 3.47 0.76
CA ASP A 60 -22.44 2.27 0.51
C ASP A 60 -21.83 1.31 -0.52
N ASP A 61 -20.64 1.61 -1.05
CA ASP A 61 -19.93 0.77 -2.01
C ASP A 61 -19.68 -0.63 -1.40
N ALA A 62 -20.16 -1.66 -2.10
CA ALA A 62 -20.02 -3.04 -1.63
C ALA A 62 -18.55 -3.47 -1.53
N GLU A 63 -17.69 -2.88 -2.35
CA GLU A 63 -16.27 -3.19 -2.40
C GLU A 63 -15.57 -2.86 -1.07
N ILE A 64 -15.89 -1.72 -0.43
CA ILE A 64 -15.21 -1.30 0.80
C ILE A 64 -15.78 -1.91 2.07
N LYS A 65 -16.97 -2.54 2.04
CA LYS A 65 -17.65 -3.06 3.25
C LYS A 65 -16.76 -3.98 4.09
N LYS A 66 -15.93 -4.80 3.44
CA LYS A 66 -15.01 -5.70 4.13
C LYS A 66 -13.89 -4.94 4.83
N ASP A 67 -13.39 -3.89 4.20
CA ASP A 67 -12.32 -3.05 4.75
C ASP A 67 -12.78 -2.26 5.96
N LEU A 68 -14.03 -1.76 5.95
CA LEU A 68 -14.60 -1.02 7.08
C LEU A 68 -14.52 -1.79 8.40
N ALA A 69 -14.63 -3.13 8.37
CA ALA A 69 -14.57 -3.97 9.56
C ALA A 69 -13.15 -4.16 10.12
N ASN A 70 -12.11 -3.86 9.32
CA ASN A 70 -10.71 -4.11 9.67
C ASN A 70 -9.95 -2.81 10.03
N LEU A 71 -10.60 -1.65 9.95
CA LEU A 71 -10.01 -0.36 10.29
C LEU A 71 -10.15 -0.06 11.78
N SER A 72 -9.13 0.56 12.38
CA SER A 72 -9.14 0.97 13.79
C SER A 72 -9.86 2.31 14.03
N TYR A 73 -10.19 3.03 12.96
CA TYR A 73 -10.85 4.32 12.98
C TYR A 73 -12.23 4.21 12.31
N LYS A 74 -13.09 5.18 12.60
CA LYS A 74 -14.46 5.18 12.09
C LYS A 74 -14.50 5.72 10.66
N VAL A 75 -15.27 5.06 9.81
CA VAL A 75 -15.67 5.57 8.49
C VAL A 75 -17.16 5.89 8.54
N ILE A 76 -17.56 7.02 7.96
CA ILE A 76 -18.93 7.52 7.97
C ILE A 76 -19.39 7.91 6.57
N LYS A 77 -20.71 7.95 6.40
CA LYS A 77 -21.36 8.52 5.22
C LYS A 77 -21.38 10.05 5.32
N ALA A 78 -20.66 10.72 4.43
CA ALA A 78 -20.71 12.16 4.31
C ALA A 78 -22.06 12.64 3.75
N SER A 79 -22.34 13.94 3.86
CA SER A 79 -23.59 14.54 3.37
C SER A 79 -23.81 14.32 1.86
N ASN A 80 -22.73 14.23 1.09
CA ASN A 80 -22.77 13.95 -0.34
C ASN A 80 -22.84 12.44 -0.66
N GLY A 81 -22.79 11.55 0.33
CA GLY A 81 -22.80 10.08 0.20
C GLY A 81 -21.42 9.41 0.16
N ASP A 82 -20.32 10.17 0.20
CA ASP A 82 -18.96 9.62 0.15
C ASP A 82 -18.53 8.97 1.46
N ALA A 83 -17.55 8.07 1.37
CA ALA A 83 -16.90 7.47 2.53
C ALA A 83 -15.87 8.44 3.13
N TRP A 84 -16.16 9.01 4.30
CA TRP A 84 -15.25 9.91 5.03
C TRP A 84 -14.75 9.27 6.32
N VAL A 85 -13.62 9.73 6.87
CA VAL A 85 -13.07 9.21 8.12
C VAL A 85 -13.41 10.14 9.28
N GLN A 86 -13.67 9.57 10.46
CA GLN A 86 -14.02 10.31 11.67
C GLN A 86 -13.12 9.89 12.84
N GLY A 87 -12.52 10.87 13.51
CA GLY A 87 -11.76 10.68 14.74
C GLY A 87 -12.67 10.48 15.96
N SER A 88 -12.11 10.02 17.07
CA SER A 88 -12.82 9.85 18.34
C SER A 88 -13.34 11.17 18.93
N ASP A 89 -12.76 12.31 18.52
CA ASP A 89 -13.22 13.65 18.86
C ASP A 89 -14.42 14.13 18.02
N GLY A 90 -14.90 13.29 17.10
CA GLY A 90 -16.02 13.58 16.22
C GLY A 90 -15.64 14.37 14.95
N LYS A 91 -14.39 14.85 14.82
CA LYS A 91 -13.95 15.56 13.61
C LYS A 91 -13.92 14.62 12.42
N VAL A 92 -14.31 15.15 11.28
CA VAL A 92 -14.46 14.38 10.04
C VAL A 92 -13.53 14.93 8.97
N TYR A 93 -12.89 14.02 8.24
CA TYR A 93 -12.02 14.34 7.13
C TYR A 93 -12.40 13.49 5.91
N SER A 94 -12.40 14.10 4.74
CA SER A 94 -12.43 13.35 3.48
C SER A 94 -11.11 12.58 3.29
N PRO A 95 -11.11 11.44 2.57
CA PRO A 95 -9.87 10.77 2.20
C PRO A 95 -8.91 11.67 1.41
N SER A 96 -9.44 12.62 0.62
CA SER A 96 -8.63 13.63 -0.08
C SER A 96 -7.92 14.58 0.89
N GLN A 97 -8.54 14.99 2.00
CA GLN A 97 -7.85 15.79 3.04
C GLN A 97 -6.74 14.98 3.71
N ILE A 98 -7.00 13.71 4.04
CA ILE A 98 -5.95 12.84 4.61
C ILE A 98 -4.79 12.66 3.63
N GLY A 99 -5.08 12.40 2.36
CA GLY A 99 -4.08 12.32 1.30
C GLY A 99 -3.30 13.64 1.12
N ALA A 100 -3.98 14.78 1.23
CA ALA A 100 -3.36 16.09 1.15
C ALA A 100 -2.33 16.32 2.26
N PHE A 101 -2.59 15.84 3.48
CA PHE A 101 -1.62 15.96 4.58
C PHE A 101 -0.35 15.15 4.33
N VAL A 102 -0.47 13.99 3.67
CA VAL A 102 0.70 13.23 3.20
C VAL A 102 1.44 14.00 2.10
N LEU A 103 0.72 14.55 1.12
CA LEU A 103 1.31 15.35 0.04
C LEU A 103 1.97 16.63 0.54
N MET A 104 1.44 17.27 1.59
CA MET A 104 2.08 18.42 2.26
C MET A 104 3.45 18.02 2.82
N LYS A 105 3.56 16.88 3.52
CA LYS A 105 4.85 16.37 4.03
C LYS A 105 5.83 16.08 2.88
N MET A 106 5.34 15.61 1.73
CA MET A 106 6.18 15.34 0.55
C MET A 106 6.67 16.65 -0.09
N ARG A 107 5.79 17.66 -0.19
CA ARG A 107 6.16 19.01 -0.61
C ARG A 107 7.21 19.61 0.32
N GLU A 108 6.98 19.58 1.64
CA GLU A 108 7.90 20.10 2.65
C GLU A 108 9.28 19.42 2.56
N THR A 109 9.30 18.11 2.28
CA THR A 109 10.53 17.33 2.07
C THR A 109 11.29 17.82 0.84
N ALA A 110 10.59 18.03 -0.28
CA ALA A 110 11.19 18.58 -1.49
C ALA A 110 11.66 20.04 -1.30
N GLU A 111 10.89 20.86 -0.59
CA GLU A 111 11.22 22.25 -0.26
C GLU A 111 12.48 22.34 0.61
N ALA A 112 12.59 21.49 1.63
CA ALA A 112 13.77 21.42 2.48
C ALA A 112 15.03 21.02 1.70
N TYR A 113 14.90 20.08 0.77
CA TYR A 113 16.03 19.62 -0.06
C TYR A 113 16.44 20.64 -1.13
N LEU A 114 15.47 21.27 -1.80
CA LEU A 114 15.73 22.24 -2.88
C LEU A 114 15.99 23.67 -2.37
N ASN A 115 15.72 23.93 -1.10
CA ASN A 115 15.77 25.25 -0.47
C ASN A 115 14.96 26.32 -1.23
N THR A 116 13.79 25.93 -1.75
CA THR A 116 12.89 26.81 -2.52
C THR A 116 11.45 26.30 -2.45
N PRO A 117 10.42 27.16 -2.55
CA PRO A 117 9.02 26.73 -2.57
C PRO A 117 8.69 25.81 -3.74
N VAL A 118 7.94 24.74 -3.48
CA VAL A 118 7.51 23.77 -4.49
C VAL A 118 6.02 23.92 -4.76
N LYS A 119 5.67 24.35 -5.97
CA LYS A 119 4.27 24.65 -6.35
C LYS A 119 3.64 23.64 -7.30
N ASN A 120 4.44 22.91 -8.08
CA ASN A 120 3.96 22.03 -9.13
C ASN A 120 4.34 20.58 -8.81
N ALA A 121 3.45 19.64 -9.10
CA ALA A 121 3.71 18.22 -8.89
C ALA A 121 3.09 17.35 -9.98
N VAL A 122 3.68 16.17 -10.18
CA VAL A 122 3.04 15.02 -10.82
C VAL A 122 2.72 14.03 -9.71
N VAL A 123 1.48 13.54 -9.66
CA VAL A 123 1.02 12.61 -8.61
C VAL A 123 0.63 11.30 -9.26
N THR A 124 1.03 10.18 -8.65
CA THR A 124 0.73 8.84 -9.16
C THR A 124 -0.65 8.35 -8.68
N VAL A 125 -1.28 7.49 -9.49
CA VAL A 125 -2.50 6.73 -9.13
C VAL A 125 -2.42 5.31 -9.70
N PRO A 126 -3.13 4.33 -9.11
CA PRO A 126 -3.33 3.02 -9.72
C PRO A 126 -3.87 3.16 -11.14
N ALA A 127 -3.41 2.30 -12.05
CA ALA A 127 -3.87 2.36 -13.44
C ALA A 127 -5.38 2.12 -13.52
N TYR A 128 -5.89 1.25 -12.65
CA TYR A 128 -7.31 0.88 -12.60
C TYR A 128 -8.20 1.86 -11.81
N PHE A 129 -7.69 3.02 -11.38
CA PHE A 129 -8.52 4.06 -10.76
C PHE A 129 -9.51 4.65 -11.77
N ASN A 130 -10.77 4.79 -11.33
CA ASN A 130 -11.83 5.45 -12.09
C ASN A 130 -11.76 6.99 -11.99
N ASP A 131 -12.63 7.69 -12.73
CA ASP A 131 -12.64 9.15 -12.79
C ASP A 131 -12.82 9.83 -11.43
N SER A 132 -13.69 9.29 -10.57
CA SER A 132 -13.93 9.82 -9.22
C SER A 132 -12.66 9.73 -8.36
N GLN A 133 -11.96 8.60 -8.40
CA GLN A 133 -10.74 8.37 -7.63
C GLN A 133 -9.57 9.23 -8.14
N ARG A 134 -9.45 9.39 -9.46
CA ARG A 134 -8.46 10.28 -10.10
C ARG A 134 -8.71 11.74 -9.71
N GLN A 135 -9.96 12.20 -9.80
CA GLN A 135 -10.33 13.55 -9.41
C GLN A 135 -10.08 13.80 -7.92
N ALA A 136 -10.52 12.90 -7.05
CA ALA A 136 -10.29 13.01 -5.61
C ALA A 136 -8.80 13.05 -5.23
N THR A 137 -7.94 12.36 -5.99
CA THR A 137 -6.47 12.43 -5.82
C THR A 137 -5.91 13.76 -6.30
N LYS A 138 -6.41 14.31 -7.41
CA LYS A 138 -6.06 15.65 -7.88
C LYS A 138 -6.46 16.72 -6.87
N ASP A 139 -7.65 16.60 -6.28
CA ASP A 139 -8.15 17.48 -5.23
C ASP A 139 -7.25 17.43 -3.99
N ALA A 140 -6.75 16.25 -3.61
CA ALA A 140 -5.79 16.11 -2.52
C ALA A 140 -4.50 16.92 -2.79
N GLY A 141 -4.00 16.92 -4.03
CA GLY A 141 -2.87 17.76 -4.43
C GLY A 141 -3.19 19.26 -4.32
N GLN A 142 -4.39 19.68 -4.77
CA GLN A 142 -4.82 21.07 -4.65
C GLN A 142 -4.94 21.52 -3.18
N ILE A 143 -5.53 20.69 -2.32
CA ILE A 143 -5.63 20.95 -0.87
C ILE A 143 -4.22 21.06 -0.24
N ALA A 144 -3.25 20.28 -0.74
CA ALA A 144 -1.86 20.37 -0.34
C ALA A 144 -1.12 21.62 -0.86
N GLY A 145 -1.78 22.52 -1.59
CA GLY A 145 -1.18 23.70 -2.19
C GLY A 145 -0.30 23.39 -3.41
N LEU A 146 -0.52 22.23 -4.05
CA LEU A 146 0.18 21.82 -5.26
C LEU A 146 -0.72 22.02 -6.49
N ASN A 147 -0.16 22.61 -7.54
CA ASN A 147 -0.68 22.56 -8.87
C ASN A 147 -0.31 21.20 -9.50
N VAL A 148 -1.29 20.30 -9.55
CA VAL A 148 -1.13 18.94 -10.10
C VAL A 148 -1.12 19.04 -11.63
N LEU A 149 0.10 19.07 -12.21
CA LEU A 149 0.30 19.18 -13.66
C LEU A 149 -0.17 17.94 -14.41
N ARG A 150 -0.04 16.77 -13.77
CA ARG A 150 -0.47 15.49 -14.31
C ARG A 150 -0.74 14.50 -13.20
N VAL A 151 -1.76 13.68 -13.41
CA VAL A 151 -1.96 12.45 -12.67
C VAL A 151 -1.46 11.32 -13.58
N ILE A 152 -0.43 10.60 -13.15
CA ILE A 152 0.20 9.53 -13.94
C ILE A 152 -0.14 8.16 -13.35
N ASN A 153 -0.30 7.16 -14.21
CA ASN A 153 -0.51 5.79 -13.74
C ASN A 153 0.79 5.24 -13.14
N GLU A 154 0.70 4.59 -11.99
CA GLU A 154 1.82 3.93 -11.29
C GLU A 154 2.64 3.01 -12.20
N PRO A 155 2.04 2.04 -12.92
CA PRO A 155 2.83 1.17 -13.80
C PRO A 155 3.48 1.92 -14.98
N THR A 156 2.90 3.04 -15.42
CA THR A 156 3.52 3.90 -16.45
C THR A 156 4.72 4.67 -15.87
N ALA A 157 4.63 5.16 -14.63
CA ALA A 157 5.75 5.79 -13.94
C ALA A 157 6.92 4.81 -13.77
N ALA A 158 6.64 3.59 -13.31
CA ALA A 158 7.63 2.52 -13.19
C ALA A 158 8.28 2.14 -14.53
N ALA A 159 7.49 2.09 -15.61
CA ALA A 159 8.02 1.85 -16.95
C ALA A 159 8.94 2.98 -17.43
N LEU A 160 8.60 4.25 -17.14
CA LEU A 160 9.46 5.39 -17.43
C LEU A 160 10.77 5.33 -16.64
N ALA A 161 10.72 4.94 -15.36
CA ALA A 161 11.91 4.75 -14.54
C ALA A 161 12.82 3.64 -15.09
N TYR A 162 12.23 2.54 -15.57
CA TYR A 162 12.97 1.44 -16.20
C TYR A 162 13.58 1.80 -17.56
N GLY A 163 12.80 2.44 -18.44
CA GLY A 163 13.15 2.59 -19.85
C GLY A 163 13.82 3.92 -20.22
N MET A 164 14.12 4.79 -19.25
CA MET A 164 14.75 6.10 -19.49
C MET A 164 16.05 6.01 -20.30
N ASP A 165 16.81 4.92 -20.11
CA ASP A 165 18.10 4.66 -20.78
C ASP A 165 18.03 3.51 -21.81
N LYS A 166 16.82 3.03 -22.15
CA LYS A 166 16.62 1.86 -23.03
C LYS A 166 16.13 2.29 -24.40
N SER A 167 16.78 1.79 -25.45
CA SER A 167 16.44 2.06 -26.85
C SER A 167 15.87 0.86 -27.60
N GLU A 168 15.84 -0.32 -26.98
CA GLU A 168 15.33 -1.55 -27.58
C GLU A 168 13.80 -1.57 -27.57
N ASP A 169 13.22 -1.92 -28.73
CA ASP A 169 11.79 -2.17 -28.82
C ASP A 169 11.45 -3.44 -28.03
N LYS A 170 10.54 -3.34 -27.06
CA LYS A 170 10.26 -4.43 -26.12
C LYS A 170 8.87 -4.32 -25.51
N ILE A 171 8.20 -5.46 -25.40
CA ILE A 171 6.96 -5.59 -24.62
C ILE A 171 7.34 -5.97 -23.18
N ILE A 172 6.86 -5.19 -22.21
CA ILE A 172 7.09 -5.41 -20.79
C ILE A 172 5.77 -5.60 -20.04
N ALA A 173 5.82 -6.38 -18.97
CA ALA A 173 4.73 -6.50 -18.01
C ALA A 173 5.15 -5.82 -16.70
N VAL A 174 4.38 -4.84 -16.23
CA VAL A 174 4.59 -4.21 -14.92
C VAL A 174 3.60 -4.78 -13.94
N TYR A 175 4.08 -5.63 -13.03
CA TYR A 175 3.31 -6.23 -11.95
C TYR A 175 3.53 -5.41 -10.68
N ASP A 176 2.53 -4.60 -10.30
CA ASP A 176 2.57 -3.74 -9.13
C ASP A 176 1.67 -4.29 -8.03
N LEU A 177 2.26 -4.81 -6.95
CA LEU A 177 1.53 -5.24 -5.77
C LEU A 177 1.99 -4.43 -4.55
N GLY A 178 1.21 -3.40 -4.26
CA GLY A 178 1.48 -2.45 -3.19
C GLY A 178 0.85 -2.84 -1.85
N GLY A 179 0.70 -1.83 -0.99
CA GLY A 179 0.06 -1.98 0.33
C GLY A 179 -1.46 -2.16 0.27
N GLY A 180 -2.14 -1.63 -0.77
CA GLY A 180 -3.60 -1.66 -0.85
C GLY A 180 -4.20 -2.00 -2.20
N THR A 181 -3.40 -1.96 -3.28
CA THR A 181 -3.84 -2.18 -4.66
C THR A 181 -2.90 -3.12 -5.39
N PHE A 182 -3.46 -3.80 -6.38
CA PHE A 182 -2.75 -4.62 -7.35
C PHE A 182 -3.05 -4.10 -8.75
N ASP A 183 -2.03 -3.82 -9.54
CA ASP A 183 -2.15 -3.44 -10.94
C ASP A 183 -1.21 -4.31 -11.80
N ILE A 184 -1.67 -4.65 -12.99
CA ILE A 184 -0.86 -5.27 -14.04
C ILE A 184 -1.08 -4.50 -15.34
N SER A 185 0.01 -4.05 -15.94
CA SER A 185 -0.04 -3.38 -17.25
C SER A 185 0.93 -4.03 -18.22
N ILE A 186 0.46 -4.24 -19.45
CA ILE A 186 1.32 -4.62 -20.57
C ILE A 186 1.65 -3.34 -21.33
N LEU A 187 2.95 -3.04 -21.44
CA LEU A 187 3.44 -1.86 -22.14
C LEU A 187 4.36 -2.26 -23.27
N GLU A 188 4.32 -1.48 -24.33
CA GLU A 188 5.24 -1.58 -25.44
C GLU A 188 6.16 -0.36 -25.45
N ILE A 189 7.46 -0.61 -25.44
CA ILE A 189 8.49 0.41 -25.57
C ILE A 189 8.90 0.40 -27.04
N GLN A 190 8.79 1.55 -27.72
CA GLN A 190 9.29 1.73 -29.08
C GLN A 190 10.05 3.05 -29.19
N LYS A 191 11.36 2.98 -29.48
CA LYS A 191 12.22 4.18 -29.64
C LYS A 191 12.06 5.23 -28.53
N GLY A 192 11.91 4.78 -27.27
CA GLY A 192 11.72 5.64 -26.10
C GLY A 192 10.28 6.16 -25.88
N VAL A 193 9.32 5.75 -26.71
CA VAL A 193 7.88 5.96 -26.51
C VAL A 193 7.31 4.77 -25.75
N PHE A 194 6.51 5.04 -24.72
CA PHE A 194 5.84 4.02 -23.92
C PHE A 194 4.35 4.04 -24.26
N GLU A 195 3.85 2.93 -24.79
CA GLU A 195 2.44 2.72 -25.08
C GLU A 195 1.88 1.69 -24.10
N VAL A 196 0.77 2.01 -23.42
CA VAL A 196 0.05 1.02 -22.61
C VAL A 196 -0.86 0.24 -23.54
N LYS A 197 -0.59 -1.05 -23.73
CA LYS A 197 -1.41 -1.96 -24.55
C LYS A 197 -2.67 -2.40 -23.81
N SER A 198 -2.51 -2.73 -22.53
CA SER A 198 -3.62 -3.11 -21.67
C SER A 198 -3.29 -2.85 -20.20
N THR A 199 -4.34 -2.77 -19.38
CA THR A 199 -4.22 -2.68 -17.93
C THR A 199 -5.36 -3.45 -17.26
N ASN A 200 -5.06 -4.11 -16.15
CA ASN A 200 -6.03 -4.79 -15.32
C ASN A 200 -5.55 -4.72 -13.86
N GLY A 201 -6.37 -5.14 -12.89
CA GLY A 201 -5.97 -5.07 -11.50
C GLY A 201 -7.09 -5.36 -10.51
N ASP A 202 -6.79 -5.11 -9.25
CA ASP A 202 -7.70 -5.17 -8.11
C ASP A 202 -7.36 -4.04 -7.13
N THR A 203 -8.23 -3.03 -7.07
CA THR A 203 -8.03 -1.83 -6.24
C THR A 203 -8.24 -2.07 -4.75
N LEU A 204 -8.60 -3.30 -4.35
CA LEU A 204 -8.75 -3.76 -2.97
C LEU A 204 -8.02 -5.09 -2.74
N LEU A 205 -6.80 -5.19 -3.29
CA LEU A 205 -5.88 -6.28 -3.03
C LEU A 205 -4.48 -5.73 -2.79
N GLY A 206 -3.89 -5.95 -1.62
CA GLY A 206 -2.53 -5.52 -1.31
C GLY A 206 -2.03 -6.00 0.04
N GLY A 207 -0.86 -5.51 0.45
CA GLY A 207 -0.20 -5.91 1.70
C GLY A 207 -1.05 -5.83 2.97
N GLU A 208 -2.01 -4.91 3.06
CA GLU A 208 -2.98 -4.82 4.17
C GLU A 208 -3.84 -6.08 4.31
N ASP A 209 -4.23 -6.71 3.20
CA ASP A 209 -5.02 -7.95 3.24
C ASP A 209 -4.18 -9.12 3.76
N PHE A 210 -2.89 -9.13 3.40
CA PHE A 210 -1.94 -10.12 3.90
C PHE A 210 -1.77 -9.96 5.42
N ASP A 211 -1.60 -8.72 5.89
CA ASP A 211 -1.50 -8.41 7.32
C ASP A 211 -2.76 -8.82 8.07
N ASN A 212 -3.94 -8.58 7.51
CA ASN A 212 -5.22 -8.96 8.11
C ASN A 212 -5.40 -10.49 8.21
N HIS A 213 -4.92 -11.26 7.24
CA HIS A 213 -4.93 -12.73 7.32
C HIS A 213 -4.03 -13.24 8.46
N ILE A 214 -2.84 -12.65 8.62
CA ILE A 214 -1.93 -12.99 9.71
C ILE A 214 -2.52 -12.56 11.04
N LEU A 215 -3.03 -11.33 11.15
CA LEU A 215 -3.70 -10.79 12.34
C LEU A 215 -4.82 -11.70 12.83
N ASN A 216 -5.69 -12.16 11.92
CA ASN A 216 -6.77 -13.07 12.25
C ASN A 216 -6.25 -14.43 12.76
N TYR A 217 -5.20 -14.96 12.14
CA TYR A 217 -4.54 -16.18 12.61
C TYR A 217 -3.95 -16.00 14.02
N LEU A 218 -3.23 -14.91 14.27
CA LEU A 218 -2.65 -14.62 15.58
C LEU A 218 -3.73 -14.47 16.67
N ALA A 219 -4.82 -13.77 16.36
CA ALA A 219 -5.94 -13.62 17.30
C ALA A 219 -6.63 -14.96 17.59
N GLN A 220 -6.75 -15.85 16.60
CA GLN A 220 -7.32 -17.19 16.77
C GLN A 220 -6.41 -18.09 17.61
N GLU A 221 -5.10 -18.11 17.35
CA GLU A 221 -4.15 -18.89 18.14
C GLU A 221 -4.07 -18.36 19.58
N PHE A 222 -4.09 -17.03 19.78
CA PHE A 222 -4.15 -16.45 21.11
C PHE A 222 -5.41 -16.87 21.87
N LYS A 223 -6.58 -16.85 21.21
CA LYS A 223 -7.84 -17.31 21.81
C LYS A 223 -7.80 -18.80 22.15
N LYS A 224 -7.17 -19.61 21.30
CA LYS A 224 -7.02 -21.06 21.54
C LYS A 224 -6.11 -21.36 22.73
N ASP A 225 -5.01 -20.63 22.84
CA ASP A 225 -3.99 -20.83 23.89
C ASP A 225 -4.39 -20.22 25.23
N GLN A 226 -4.91 -18.99 25.22
CA GLN A 226 -5.21 -18.21 26.42
C GLN A 226 -6.70 -18.14 26.78
N GLY A 227 -7.60 -18.62 25.90
CA GLY A 227 -9.05 -18.56 26.11
C GLY A 227 -9.68 -17.17 25.94
N ILE A 228 -8.90 -16.15 25.56
CA ILE A 228 -9.33 -14.75 25.52
C ILE A 228 -9.55 -14.28 24.07
N ASP A 229 -10.70 -13.66 23.83
CA ASP A 229 -10.98 -12.99 22.56
C ASP A 229 -10.51 -11.53 22.60
N ILE A 230 -9.32 -11.27 22.07
CA ILE A 230 -8.68 -9.94 22.07
C ILE A 230 -9.26 -8.97 21.04
N LYS A 231 -10.22 -9.39 20.20
CA LYS A 231 -10.79 -8.51 19.17
C LYS A 231 -11.49 -7.27 19.73
N LYS A 232 -11.89 -7.30 21.01
CA LYS A 232 -12.51 -6.18 21.72
C LYS A 232 -11.49 -5.21 22.33
N ASP A 233 -10.22 -5.60 22.41
CA ASP A 233 -9.13 -4.80 22.96
C ASP A 233 -8.42 -4.08 21.81
N ALA A 234 -8.79 -2.82 21.59
CA ALA A 234 -8.28 -2.02 20.47
C ALA A 234 -6.75 -1.83 20.53
N MET A 235 -6.18 -1.74 21.74
CA MET A 235 -4.74 -1.58 21.91
C MET A 235 -4.01 -2.89 21.60
N ALA A 236 -4.51 -4.02 22.10
CA ALA A 236 -3.96 -5.34 21.78
C ALA A 236 -4.03 -5.63 20.28
N MET A 237 -5.17 -5.32 19.64
CA MET A 237 -5.35 -5.50 18.19
C MET A 237 -4.37 -4.66 17.37
N GLN A 238 -4.12 -3.42 17.77
CA GLN A 238 -3.14 -2.57 17.07
C GLN A 238 -1.72 -3.12 17.21
N ARG A 239 -1.33 -3.59 18.41
CA ARG A 239 -0.03 -4.24 18.63
C ARG A 239 0.12 -5.53 17.81
N LEU A 240 -0.95 -6.32 17.70
CA LEU A 240 -0.96 -7.51 16.85
C LEU A 240 -0.81 -7.15 15.37
N LYS A 241 -1.45 -6.09 14.89
CA LYS A 241 -1.36 -5.65 13.50
C LYS A 241 0.08 -5.26 13.14
N GLU A 242 0.76 -4.50 14.00
CA GLU A 242 2.17 -4.15 13.82
C GLU A 242 3.08 -5.38 13.83
N ALA A 243 2.82 -6.32 14.73
CA ALA A 243 3.56 -7.58 14.79
C ALA A 243 3.33 -8.46 13.56
N ALA A 244 2.11 -8.48 13.02
CA ALA A 244 1.75 -9.20 11.81
C ALA A 244 2.48 -8.65 10.58
N GLU A 245 2.47 -7.32 10.38
CA GLU A 245 3.20 -6.66 9.30
C GLU A 245 4.71 -6.94 9.40
N LYS A 246 5.27 -6.80 10.61
CA LYS A 246 6.69 -7.08 10.86
C LYS A 246 7.04 -8.54 10.52
N ALA A 247 6.25 -9.49 11.00
CA ALA A 247 6.47 -10.91 10.73
C ALA A 247 6.37 -11.23 9.23
N LYS A 248 5.39 -10.65 8.52
CA LYS A 248 5.26 -10.77 7.05
C LYS A 248 6.53 -10.33 6.33
N CYS A 249 7.03 -9.15 6.69
CA CYS A 249 8.23 -8.58 6.10
C CYS A 249 9.48 -9.44 6.38
N GLU A 250 9.69 -9.85 7.63
CA GLU A 250 10.81 -10.72 8.02
C GLU A 250 10.79 -12.07 7.29
N LEU A 251 9.62 -12.66 7.08
CA LEU A 251 9.46 -13.92 6.37
C LEU A 251 9.75 -13.83 4.87
N SER A 252 9.93 -12.63 4.31
CA SER A 252 10.40 -12.46 2.93
C SER A 252 11.87 -12.85 2.78
N SER A 253 12.68 -12.74 3.85
CA SER A 253 14.09 -13.16 3.88
C SER A 253 14.33 -14.41 4.73
N SER A 254 13.53 -14.61 5.79
CA SER A 254 13.68 -15.70 6.75
C SER A 254 12.66 -16.82 6.53
N VAL A 255 12.98 -18.05 6.91
CA VAL A 255 12.04 -19.20 6.82
C VAL A 255 11.09 -19.29 8.01
N GLN A 256 11.42 -18.61 9.11
CA GLN A 256 10.61 -18.51 10.33
C GLN A 256 10.90 -17.18 11.05
N THR A 257 9.96 -16.75 11.88
CA THR A 257 10.10 -15.63 12.82
C THR A 257 9.34 -15.92 14.12
N ASP A 258 9.78 -15.32 15.22
CA ASP A 258 9.14 -15.41 16.54
C ASP A 258 8.37 -14.11 16.84
N ILE A 259 7.07 -14.26 17.05
CA ILE A 259 6.17 -13.16 17.41
C ILE A 259 6.01 -13.17 18.93
N ASN A 260 6.67 -12.23 19.58
CA ASN A 260 6.67 -12.08 21.03
C ASN A 260 6.05 -10.73 21.44
N LEU A 261 4.84 -10.76 21.99
CA LEU A 261 4.13 -9.60 22.53
C LEU A 261 3.91 -9.78 24.03
N PRO A 262 4.81 -9.26 24.87
CA PRO A 262 4.62 -9.31 26.30
C PRO A 262 3.53 -8.34 26.74
N TYR A 263 2.79 -8.68 27.81
CA TYR A 263 1.71 -7.86 28.35
C TYR A 263 0.72 -7.43 27.28
N LEU A 264 0.33 -8.37 26.42
CA LEU A 264 -0.55 -8.10 25.30
C LEU A 264 -1.93 -7.65 25.80
N THR A 265 -2.45 -8.36 26.80
CA THR A 265 -3.71 -8.04 27.49
C THR A 265 -3.66 -8.58 28.92
N MET A 266 -4.75 -8.45 29.68
CA MET A 266 -4.85 -8.90 31.08
C MET A 266 -6.21 -9.55 31.33
N ASP A 267 -6.23 -10.60 32.16
CA ASP A 267 -7.46 -11.17 32.72
C ASP A 267 -7.39 -11.25 34.25
N ALA A 268 -8.36 -11.92 34.88
CA ALA A 268 -8.41 -12.10 36.33
C ALA A 268 -7.21 -12.88 36.91
N SER A 269 -6.51 -13.67 36.09
CA SER A 269 -5.30 -14.41 36.47
C SER A 269 -4.00 -13.60 36.30
N GLY A 270 -4.08 -12.42 35.69
CA GLY A 270 -2.95 -11.50 35.50
C GLY A 270 -2.63 -11.20 34.03
N PRO A 271 -1.43 -10.67 33.76
CA PRO A 271 -1.02 -10.30 32.41
C PRO A 271 -0.85 -11.51 31.50
N LYS A 272 -1.21 -11.36 30.23
CA LYS A 272 -1.10 -12.38 29.19
C LYS A 272 -0.12 -11.96 28.11
N HIS A 273 0.56 -12.93 27.54
CA HIS A 273 1.61 -12.74 26.54
C HIS A 273 1.27 -13.57 25.30
N LEU A 274 1.61 -13.07 24.11
CA LEU A 274 1.63 -13.90 22.90
C LEU A 274 3.08 -14.27 22.61
N ASN A 275 3.37 -15.57 22.56
CA ASN A 275 4.64 -16.09 22.09
C ASN A 275 4.35 -17.18 21.04
N LEU A 276 4.52 -16.83 19.77
CA LEU A 276 4.16 -17.70 18.66
C LEU A 276 5.25 -17.69 17.60
N LYS A 277 5.67 -18.88 17.17
CA LYS A 277 6.55 -19.05 16.02
C LYS A 277 5.73 -19.13 14.74
N LEU A 278 6.00 -18.27 13.77
CA LEU A 278 5.39 -18.27 12.45
C LEU A 278 6.41 -18.68 11.39
N THR A 279 6.09 -19.70 10.59
CA THR A 279 6.94 -20.14 9.48
C THR A 279 6.49 -19.53 8.15
N ARG A 280 7.41 -19.39 7.19
CA ARG A 280 7.08 -18.94 5.82
C ARG A 280 6.03 -19.85 5.18
N ALA A 281 6.15 -21.17 5.35
CA ALA A 281 5.18 -22.12 4.83
C ALA A 281 3.77 -21.90 5.39
N LYS A 282 3.66 -21.58 6.69
CA LYS A 282 2.37 -21.23 7.30
C LYS A 282 1.85 -19.91 6.74
N LEU A 283 2.68 -18.88 6.62
CA LEU A 283 2.31 -17.61 5.98
C LEU A 283 1.77 -17.84 4.56
N GLU A 284 2.49 -18.59 3.72
CA GLU A 284 2.08 -18.90 2.34
C GLU A 284 0.73 -19.63 2.29
N THR A 285 0.45 -20.49 3.28
CA THR A 285 -0.86 -21.14 3.41
C THR A 285 -1.95 -20.12 3.75
N LEU A 286 -1.68 -19.19 4.67
CA LEU A 286 -2.66 -18.18 5.11
C LEU A 286 -3.05 -17.20 4.00
N VAL A 287 -2.12 -16.84 3.12
CA VAL A 287 -2.32 -15.80 2.08
C VAL A 287 -2.41 -16.36 0.66
N GLY A 288 -2.36 -17.69 0.49
CA GLY A 288 -2.27 -18.32 -0.83
C GLY A 288 -3.39 -17.91 -1.80
N ASP A 289 -4.61 -17.71 -1.28
CA ASP A 289 -5.74 -17.27 -2.11
C ASP A 289 -5.63 -15.80 -2.54
N LEU A 290 -5.01 -14.93 -1.73
CA LEU A 290 -4.72 -13.54 -2.10
C LEU A 290 -3.72 -13.48 -3.25
N ILE A 291 -2.68 -14.32 -3.23
CA ILE A 291 -1.70 -14.39 -4.30
C ILE A 291 -2.35 -14.95 -5.57
N LYS A 292 -3.17 -16.00 -5.47
CA LYS A 292 -3.87 -16.57 -6.65
C LYS A 292 -4.81 -15.57 -7.33
N ARG A 293 -5.41 -14.64 -6.58
CA ARG A 293 -6.28 -13.58 -7.13
C ARG A 293 -5.56 -12.70 -8.16
N THR A 294 -4.23 -12.61 -8.13
CA THR A 294 -3.47 -11.80 -9.09
C THR A 294 -3.29 -12.46 -10.46
N ILE A 295 -3.52 -13.78 -10.57
CA ILE A 295 -3.34 -14.54 -11.82
C ILE A 295 -4.34 -14.08 -12.89
N SER A 296 -5.63 -13.96 -12.54
CA SER A 296 -6.68 -13.67 -13.52
C SER A 296 -6.49 -12.29 -14.17
N PRO A 297 -6.20 -11.19 -13.42
CA PRO A 297 -5.86 -9.92 -14.05
C PRO A 297 -4.64 -10.01 -14.97
N CYS A 298 -3.60 -10.76 -14.61
CA CYS A 298 -2.42 -10.94 -15.49
C CYS A 298 -2.78 -11.62 -16.81
N GLN A 299 -3.60 -12.68 -16.76
CA GLN A 299 -4.06 -13.39 -17.95
C GLN A 299 -4.94 -12.51 -18.83
N LYS A 300 -5.86 -11.74 -18.22
CA LYS A 300 -6.70 -10.77 -18.94
C LYS A 300 -5.86 -9.68 -19.59
N ALA A 301 -4.91 -9.09 -18.87
CA ALA A 301 -4.05 -8.06 -19.44
C ALA A 301 -3.25 -8.58 -20.65
N MET A 302 -2.69 -9.80 -20.60
CA MET A 302 -2.04 -10.39 -21.77
C MET A 302 -3.02 -10.62 -22.94
N SER A 303 -4.21 -11.13 -22.64
CA SER A 303 -5.26 -11.36 -23.64
C SER A 303 -5.73 -10.06 -24.31
N ASP A 304 -6.00 -9.02 -23.52
CA ASP A 304 -6.48 -7.71 -23.99
C ASP A 304 -5.40 -6.95 -24.78
N ALA A 305 -4.12 -7.22 -24.49
CA ALA A 305 -2.98 -6.72 -25.27
C ALA A 305 -2.67 -7.57 -26.53
N GLU A 306 -3.40 -8.68 -26.73
CA GLU A 306 -3.18 -9.62 -27.83
C GLU A 306 -1.76 -10.21 -27.87
N VAL A 307 -1.16 -10.46 -26.69
CA VAL A 307 0.20 -11.02 -26.56
C VAL A 307 0.21 -12.35 -25.82
N ASN A 308 1.17 -13.20 -26.19
CA ASN A 308 1.47 -14.43 -25.46
C ASN A 308 2.58 -14.19 -24.44
N LYS A 309 2.74 -15.13 -23.50
CA LYS A 309 3.82 -15.13 -22.51
C LYS A 309 5.21 -15.02 -23.15
N SER A 310 5.40 -15.63 -24.33
CA SER A 310 6.65 -15.59 -25.10
C SER A 310 7.02 -14.19 -25.60
N ASP A 311 6.02 -13.33 -25.81
CA ASP A 311 6.19 -12.01 -26.40
C ASP A 311 6.63 -11.00 -25.32
N ILE A 312 6.40 -11.32 -24.04
CA ILE A 312 6.87 -10.52 -22.91
C ILE A 312 8.39 -10.65 -22.78
N GLY A 313 9.08 -9.57 -23.13
CA GLY A 313 10.52 -9.45 -23.06
C GLY A 313 11.04 -9.24 -21.63
N GLU A 314 10.25 -8.57 -20.77
CA GLU A 314 10.63 -8.34 -19.38
C GLU A 314 9.43 -8.22 -18.46
N VAL A 315 9.59 -8.65 -17.21
CA VAL A 315 8.57 -8.51 -16.16
C VAL A 315 9.17 -7.68 -15.04
N LEU A 316 8.58 -6.51 -14.75
CA LEU A 316 9.00 -5.60 -13.69
C LEU A 316 8.12 -5.82 -12.46
N LEU A 317 8.76 -5.95 -11.30
CA LEU A 317 8.07 -6.03 -10.01
C LEU A 317 8.10 -4.66 -9.33
N VAL A 318 6.93 -4.14 -9.00
CA VAL A 318 6.74 -2.86 -8.30
C VAL A 318 5.89 -3.10 -7.06
N GLY A 319 6.11 -2.29 -6.02
CA GLY A 319 5.39 -2.39 -4.75
C GLY A 319 6.02 -3.40 -3.80
N GLY A 320 6.12 -3.01 -2.52
CA GLY A 320 6.84 -3.78 -1.50
C GLY A 320 6.32 -5.20 -1.26
N MET A 321 5.06 -5.50 -1.57
CA MET A 321 4.51 -6.84 -1.38
C MET A 321 5.06 -7.86 -2.41
N THR A 322 5.63 -7.38 -3.52
CA THR A 322 6.36 -8.23 -4.49
C THR A 322 7.68 -8.78 -3.96
N ARG A 323 8.14 -8.31 -2.80
CA ARG A 323 9.32 -8.86 -2.10
C ARG A 323 9.07 -10.27 -1.53
N MET A 324 7.81 -10.68 -1.39
CA MET A 324 7.46 -12.02 -0.91
C MET A 324 7.89 -13.09 -1.93
N PRO A 325 8.72 -14.09 -1.55
CA PRO A 325 9.21 -15.11 -2.47
C PRO A 325 8.11 -15.84 -3.25
N LYS A 326 6.99 -16.17 -2.59
CA LYS A 326 5.87 -16.85 -3.23
C LYS A 326 5.20 -16.02 -4.33
N VAL A 327 5.16 -14.70 -4.18
CA VAL A 327 4.66 -13.78 -5.22
C VAL A 327 5.59 -13.84 -6.42
N GLN A 328 6.91 -13.75 -6.21
CA GLN A 328 7.90 -13.81 -7.29
C GLN A 328 7.85 -15.14 -8.06
N SER A 329 7.73 -16.26 -7.34
CA SER A 329 7.59 -17.58 -7.96
C SER A 329 6.31 -17.69 -8.81
N LEU A 330 5.18 -17.18 -8.31
CA LEU A 330 3.93 -17.17 -9.06
C LEU A 330 4.01 -16.28 -10.30
N VAL A 331 4.63 -15.09 -10.20
CA VAL A 331 4.86 -14.23 -11.36
C VAL A 331 5.72 -14.95 -12.41
N GLN A 332 6.78 -15.63 -11.98
CA GLN A 332 7.61 -16.43 -12.89
C GLN A 332 6.79 -17.52 -13.61
N GLU A 333 5.89 -18.21 -12.91
CA GLU A 333 5.00 -19.22 -13.49
C GLU A 333 4.00 -18.60 -14.48
N VAL A 334 3.41 -17.46 -14.12
CA VAL A 334 2.42 -16.75 -14.94
C VAL A 334 3.04 -16.28 -16.25
N PHE A 335 4.23 -15.68 -16.23
CA PHE A 335 4.86 -15.10 -17.41
C PHE A 335 5.93 -15.99 -18.07
N GLY A 336 6.30 -17.12 -17.44
CA GLY A 336 7.33 -18.02 -17.97
C GLY A 336 8.75 -17.43 -17.96
N ARG A 337 8.98 -16.33 -17.23
CA ARG A 337 10.24 -15.58 -17.21
C ARG A 337 10.58 -15.14 -15.79
N GLN A 338 11.87 -15.14 -15.45
CA GLN A 338 12.36 -14.56 -14.21
C GLN A 338 12.06 -13.05 -14.17
N PRO A 339 11.38 -12.54 -13.13
CA PRO A 339 11.17 -11.12 -12.99
C PRO A 339 12.49 -10.35 -12.86
N SER A 340 12.52 -9.16 -13.43
CA SER A 340 13.68 -8.29 -13.47
C SER A 340 14.00 -7.72 -12.08
N ARG A 341 15.29 -7.46 -11.86
CA ARG A 341 15.81 -6.71 -10.70
C ARG A 341 16.26 -5.31 -11.09
N ALA A 342 15.92 -4.85 -12.30
CA ALA A 342 16.36 -3.57 -12.85
C ALA A 342 15.68 -2.36 -12.21
N VAL A 343 14.56 -2.56 -11.52
CA VAL A 343 13.80 -1.51 -10.83
C VAL A 343 13.81 -1.71 -9.33
N ASN A 344 13.89 -0.59 -8.58
CA ASN A 344 13.64 -0.61 -7.15
C ASN A 344 12.12 -0.59 -6.93
N PRO A 345 11.51 -1.62 -6.33
CA PRO A 345 10.06 -1.74 -6.22
C PRO A 345 9.41 -0.65 -5.35
N ASP A 346 10.18 0.08 -4.54
CA ASP A 346 9.68 1.15 -3.67
C ASP A 346 9.90 2.56 -4.24
N GLU A 347 10.65 2.70 -5.33
CA GLU A 347 11.14 3.99 -5.86
C GLU A 347 10.92 4.20 -7.37
N ALA A 348 10.50 3.16 -8.10
CA ALA A 348 10.28 3.19 -9.55
C ALA A 348 9.00 3.96 -9.94
#